data_AF-A0A0D6AKB4-F1
#
_entry.id   AF-A0A0D6AKB4-F1
#
_cell.length_a   1.000
_cell.length_b   1.000
_cell.length_c   1.000
_cell.angle_alpha   90.00
_cell.angle_beta   90.00
_cell.angle_gamma   90.00
#
_symmetry.space_group_name_H-M   'P 1'
#
loop_
_entity.id
_entity.type
_entity.pdbx_description
1 polymer ?
#
loop_
_entity_poly.entity_id
_entity_poly.type
_entity_poly.pdbx_seq_one_letter_code
_entity_poly.pdbx_strand_id
1 'polypeptide(L)' 'MLSVGLNLEMAQKILNDLREKEPSFTDADFKKRFMVIAHDGSVELLPYQREDAIALLEEGKAIVPLWIDQIHQKLTEKVG' A
#
# COMPACT_ATOMS: atom_id res chain seq x y z
N MET A 1 -12.98 10.67 2.75
CA MET A 1 -12.02 11.52 2.02
C MET A 1 -10.73 10.74 1.82
N LEU A 2 -10.50 10.18 0.63
CA LEU A 2 -9.19 9.66 0.21
C LEU A 2 -8.39 10.86 -0.34
N SER A 3 -7.98 11.77 0.55
CA SER A 3 -7.45 13.09 0.18
C SER A 3 -5.93 13.08 -0.05
N VAL A 4 -5.41 12.03 -0.67
CA VAL A 4 -3.98 11.84 -1.01
C VAL A 4 -3.86 11.43 -2.46
N GLY A 5 -4.44 12.19 -3.40
CA GLY A 5 -4.16 12.08 -4.85
C GLY A 5 -4.21 10.67 -5.49
N LEU A 6 -4.75 9.68 -4.78
CA LEU A 6 -4.76 8.28 -5.17
C LEU A 6 -6.02 8.08 -5.99
N ASN A 7 -5.88 8.28 -7.29
CA ASN A 7 -6.94 7.95 -8.23
C ASN A 7 -7.18 6.44 -8.24
N LEU A 8 -8.40 6.03 -8.62
CA LEU A 8 -8.77 4.62 -8.69
C LEU A 8 -7.82 3.80 -9.56
N GLU A 9 -7.32 4.39 -10.65
CA GLU A 9 -6.33 3.79 -11.54
C GLU A 9 -4.99 3.50 -10.83
N MET A 10 -4.54 4.42 -9.99
CA MET A 10 -3.31 4.24 -9.18
C MET A 10 -3.52 3.14 -8.14
N ALA A 11 -4.68 3.10 -7.48
CA ALA A 11 -5.04 2.03 -6.56
C ALA A 11 -5.10 0.66 -7.27
N GLN A 12 -5.68 0.60 -8.47
CA GLN A 12 -5.76 -0.62 -9.25
C GLN A 12 -4.37 -1.10 -9.70
N LYS A 13 -3.49 -0.18 -10.10
CA LYS A 13 -2.09 -0.48 -10.41
C LYS A 13 -1.36 -1.05 -9.20
N ILE A 14 -1.50 -0.44 -8.03
CA ILE A 14 -0.90 -0.94 -6.78
C ILE A 14 -1.37 -2.35 -6.45
N LEU A 15 -2.67 -2.63 -6.59
CA LEU A 15 -3.23 -3.95 -6.33
C LEU A 15 -2.73 -4.99 -7.34
N ASN A 16 -2.57 -4.61 -8.61
CA ASN A 16 -1.99 -5.49 -9.63
C ASN A 16 -0.51 -5.77 -9.33
N ASP A 17 0.29 -4.74 -9.04
CA ASP A 17 1.70 -4.89 -8.67
C ASP A 17 1.85 -5.77 -7.42
N LEU A 18 0.97 -5.60 -6.42
CA LEU A 18 0.95 -6.42 -5.23
C LEU A 18 0.61 -7.88 -5.57
N ARG A 19 -0.37 -8.11 -6.45
CA ARG A 19 -0.77 -9.45 -6.91
C ARG A 19 0.35 -10.15 -7.69
N GLU A 20 1.10 -9.41 -8.51
CA GLU A 20 2.23 -9.95 -9.27
C GLU A 20 3.43 -10.25 -8.37
N LYS A 21 3.78 -9.34 -7.45
CA LYS A 21 4.91 -9.53 -6.54
C LYS A 21 4.63 -10.59 -5.47
N GLU A 22 3.41 -10.62 -4.95
CA GLU A 22 3.03 -11.42 -3.78
C GLU A 22 1.61 -11.96 -3.96
N PRO A 23 1.40 -13.05 -4.73
CA PRO A 23 0.07 -13.61 -4.96
C PRO A 23 -0.63 -14.07 -3.67
N SER A 24 0.13 -14.36 -2.61
CA SER A 24 -0.35 -14.70 -1.26
C SER A 24 -0.88 -13.50 -0.46
N PHE A 25 -0.90 -12.28 -1.01
CA PHE A 25 -1.41 -11.12 -0.28
C PHE A 25 -2.90 -11.25 0.10
N THR A 26 -3.65 -12.12 -0.60
CA THR A 26 -5.05 -12.44 -0.29
C THR A 26 -5.21 -13.41 0.86
N ASP A 27 -4.13 -14.03 1.34
CA ASP A 27 -4.19 -14.94 2.48
C ASP A 27 -4.38 -14.14 3.78
N ALA A 28 -5.29 -14.58 4.64
CA ALA A 28 -5.58 -13.90 5.90
C ALA A 28 -4.37 -13.86 6.86
N ASP A 29 -3.43 -14.80 6.71
CA ASP A 29 -2.18 -14.85 7.46
C ASP A 29 -1.09 -13.93 6.91
N PHE A 30 -1.36 -13.20 5.83
CA PHE A 30 -0.39 -12.32 5.21
C PHE A 30 -0.21 -11.01 6.00
N LYS A 31 0.88 -10.97 6.79
CA LYS A 31 1.21 -9.84 7.68
C LYS A 31 2.25 -8.89 7.11
N LYS A 32 2.59 -9.01 5.82
CA LYS A 32 3.57 -8.11 5.20
C LYS A 32 2.98 -6.70 5.09
N ARG A 33 3.84 -5.74 5.40
CA ARG A 33 3.53 -4.31 5.31
C ARG A 33 4.21 -3.75 4.08
N PHE A 34 3.50 -2.89 3.38
CA PHE A 34 4.00 -2.21 2.21
C PHE A 34 3.91 -0.70 2.43
N MET A 35 4.69 0.04 1.68
CA MET A 35 4.56 1.47 1.53
C MET A 35 4.32 1.76 0.05
N VAL A 36 3.35 2.63 -0.19
CA VAL A 36 3.06 3.17 -1.50
C VAL A 36 3.69 4.55 -1.55
N ILE A 37 4.56 4.76 -2.54
CA ILE A 37 5.18 6.06 -2.79
C ILE A 37 4.50 6.65 -4.01
N ALA A 38 3.89 7.82 -3.84
CA ALA A 38 3.33 8.56 -4.96
C ALA A 38 4.40 9.52 -5.52
N HIS A 39 4.68 9.38 -6.80
CA HIS A 39 5.49 10.29 -7.60
C HIS A 39 4.60 11.00 -8.63
N ASP A 40 5.11 12.06 -9.27
CA ASP A 40 4.39 12.79 -10.31
C ASP A 40 3.93 11.86 -11.46
N GLY A 41 2.68 11.40 -11.37
CA GLY A 41 2.03 10.51 -12.35
C GLY A 41 2.30 9.01 -12.16
N SER A 42 3.02 8.57 -11.13
CA SER A 42 3.27 7.15 -10.88
C SER A 42 3.19 6.78 -9.41
N VAL A 43 2.94 5.49 -9.16
CA VAL A 43 2.94 4.91 -7.83
C VAL A 43 3.88 3.73 -7.81
N GLU A 44 4.64 3.61 -6.74
CA GLU A 44 5.53 2.49 -6.51
C GLU A 44 5.16 1.79 -5.21
N LEU A 45 5.06 0.46 -5.29
CA LEU A 45 4.81 -0.39 -4.14
C LEU A 45 6.12 -1.04 -3.68
N LEU A 46 6.58 -0.66 -2.50
CA LEU A 46 7.78 -1.20 -1.85
C LEU A 46 7.43 -1.88 -0.52
N PRO A 47 8.21 -2.87 -0.07
CA PRO A 47 8.10 -3.39 1.29
C PRO A 47 8.28 -2.25 2.30
N TYR A 48 7.46 -2.21 3.34
CA TYR A 48 7.58 -1.17 4.36
C TYR A 48 8.87 -1.35 5.14
N GLN A 49 9.79 -0.40 5.02
CA GLN A 49 10.98 -0.26 5.86
C GLN A 49 10.92 1.08 6.56
N ARG A 50 11.23 1.09 7.86
CA ARG A 50 11.07 2.30 8.68
C ARG A 50 12.11 3.34 8.28
N GLU A 51 13.38 2.94 8.09
CA GLU A 51 14.43 3.86 7.68
C GLU A 51 14.12 4.51 6.33
N ASP A 52 13.72 3.70 5.34
CA ASP A 52 13.37 4.20 4.00
C ASP A 52 12.15 5.14 4.05
N ALA A 53 11.12 4.79 4.82
CA ALA A 53 9.95 5.64 4.97
C ALA A 53 10.28 7.00 5.59
N ILE A 54 11.19 7.03 6.58
CA ILE A 54 11.64 8.28 7.19
C ILE A 54 12.41 9.12 6.17
N ALA A 55 13.37 8.51 5.46
CA ALA A 55 14.17 9.21 4.45
C ALA A 55 13.29 9.82 3.35
N LEU A 56 12.31 9.07 2.85
CA LEU A 56 11.37 9.54 1.83
C LEU A 56 10.45 10.66 2.34
N LEU A 57 10.04 10.63 3.62
CA LEU A 57 9.29 11.72 4.25
C LEU A 57 10.15 12.98 4.41
N GLU A 58 11.43 12.82 4.77
CA GLU A 58 12.40 13.93 4.86
C GLU A 58 12.66 14.56 3.48
N GLU A 59 12.62 13.76 2.40
CA GLU A 59 12.67 14.23 1.01
C GLU A 59 11.36 14.94 0.56
N GLY A 60 10.33 14.99 1.41
CA GLY A 60 9.05 15.62 1.12
C GLY A 60 8.13 14.78 0.22
N LYS A 61 8.40 13.49 0.05
CA LYS A 61 7.55 12.58 -0.75
C LYS A 61 6.31 12.16 0.02
N ALA A 62 5.22 11.98 -0.71
CA ALA A 62 3.98 11.46 -0.16
C ALA A 62 4.04 9.93 -0.07
N ILE A 63 4.05 9.42 1.17
CA ILE A 63 4.05 7.98 1.45
C ILE A 63 2.73 7.59 2.09
N VAL A 64 2.14 6.51 1.58
CA VAL A 64 0.94 5.89 2.16
C VAL A 64 1.31 4.51 2.68
N PRO A 65 1.29 4.28 4.01
CA PRO A 65 1.52 2.95 4.57
C PRO A 65 0.33 2.04 4.26
N LEU A 66 0.62 0.84 3.77
CA LEU A 66 -0.37 -0.17 3.39
C LEU A 66 -0.16 -1.42 4.24
N TRP A 67 -1.12 -1.64 5.14
CA TRP A 67 -1.12 -2.75 6.10
C TRP A 67 -2.15 -3.78 5.68
N ILE A 68 -1.69 -4.89 5.08
CA ILE A 68 -2.55 -5.93 4.54
C ILE A 68 -3.35 -6.62 5.64
N ASP A 69 -2.75 -6.78 6.83
CA ASP A 69 -3.41 -7.30 8.02
C ASP A 69 -4.63 -6.44 8.42
N GLN A 70 -4.50 -5.11 8.40
CA GLN A 70 -5.63 -4.22 8.68
C GLN A 70 -6.68 -4.22 7.58
N ILE A 71 -6.27 -4.40 6.32
CA ILE A 71 -7.21 -4.51 5.20
C ILE A 71 -8.03 -5.79 5.35
N HIS A 72 -7.39 -6.94 5.61
CA HIS A 72 -8.08 -8.20 5.86
C HIS A 72 -8.99 -8.15 7.09
N GLN A 73 -8.53 -7.53 8.18
CA GLN A 73 -9.35 -7.32 9.36
C GLN A 73 -10.61 -6.51 9.02
N LYS A 74 -10.46 -5.37 8.33
CA LYS A 74 -11.61 -4.53 7.94
C LYS A 74 -12.53 -5.21 6.94
N LEU A 75 -12.00 -6.04 6.05
CA LEU A 75 -12.81 -6.84 5.13
C LEU A 75 -13.60 -7.90 5.89
N THR A 76 -12.97 -8.57 6.86
CA THR A 76 -13.65 -9.53 7.73
C THR A 76 -14.78 -8.86 8.53
N GLU A 77 -14.55 -7.66 9.06
CA GLU A 77 -15.55 -6.90 9.82
C GLU A 77 -16.71 -6.35 8.95
N LYS A 78 -16.52 -6.21 7.64
CA LYS A 78 -17.55 -5.67 6.71
C LYS A 78 -18.30 -6.73 5.93
N VAL A 79 -17.69 -7.88 5.72
CA VAL A 79 -18.22 -8.97 4.88
C VAL A 79 -18.61 -10.20 5.73
N GLY A 80 -18.22 -10.23 7.01
CA GLY A 80 -18.72 -11.15 8.02
C GLY A 80 -20.00 -10.63 8.69
#